data_AF-A0A8X6F7I3-F1
#
_entry.id   AF-A0A8X6F7I3-F1
#
_cell.length_a   1.000
_cell.length_b   1.000
_cell.length_c   1.000
_cell.angle_alpha   90.00
_cell.angle_beta   90.00
_cell.angle_gamma   90.00
#
_symmetry.space_group_name_H-M   'P 1'
#
loop_
_entity.id
_entity.type
_entity.pdbx_description
1 polymer ?
#
loop_
_entity_poly.entity_id
_entity_poly.type
_entity_poly.pdbx_seq_one_letter_code
_entity_poly.pdbx_strand_id
1 'polypeptide(L)' 'EMRHIDFVVYGDKDGYSAMAKTVGYPAAIATKMVLENEIQTKGMVVPMVPEIYKPMLMRLKQEGITSVEHTVKL' A
#
# COMPACT_ATOMS: atom_id res chain seq x y z
N GLU A 1 2.05 -9.23 24.72
CA GLU A 1 1.14 -8.25 24.08
C GLU A 1 0.68 -8.80 22.74
N MET A 2 -0.58 -8.56 22.38
CA MET A 2 -1.19 -9.01 21.12
C MET A 2 -1.36 -7.80 20.20
N ARG A 3 -0.92 -7.89 18.94
CA ARG A 3 -1.01 -6.80 17.95
C ARG A 3 -2.00 -7.17 16.86
N HIS A 4 -2.92 -6.26 16.56
CA HIS A 4 -3.91 -6.37 15.48
C HIS A 4 -3.72 -5.24 14.48
N ILE A 5 -3.90 -5.54 13.18
CA ILE A 5 -3.85 -4.55 12.10
C ILE A 5 -5.17 -4.62 11.36
N ASP A 6 -5.93 -3.54 11.43
CA ASP A 6 -7.22 -3.41 10.76
C ASP A 6 -7.06 -2.57 9.50
N PHE A 7 -7.60 -3.05 8.38
CA PHE A 7 -7.60 -2.34 7.11
C PHE A 7 -9.03 -2.31 6.54
N VAL A 8 -9.60 -1.11 6.49
CA VAL A 8 -10.99 -0.88 6.04
C VAL A 8 -11.00 0.26 5.05
N VAL A 9 -11.58 0.02 3.87
CA VAL A 9 -11.72 1.03 2.80
C VAL A 9 -13.12 0.91 2.21
N TYR A 10 -13.76 2.04 1.96
CA TYR A 10 -15.04 2.13 1.28
C TYR A 10 -14.86 2.73 -0.12
N GLY A 11 -15.72 2.28 -1.05
CA GLY A 11 -15.81 2.90 -2.37
C GLY A 11 -16.51 4.24 -2.31
N ASP A 12 -16.24 5.08 -3.30
CA ASP A 12 -16.96 6.35 -3.46
C ASP A 12 -18.21 6.11 -4.32
N LYS A 13 -19.35 6.72 -3.93
CA LYS A 13 -20.63 6.55 -4.63
C LYS A 13 -20.55 6.90 -6.13
N ASP A 14 -19.86 7.98 -6.46
CA ASP A 14 -19.69 8.49 -7.83
C ASP A 14 -18.21 8.47 -8.26
N GLY A 15 -17.44 7.51 -7.72
CA GLY A 15 -16.00 7.40 -7.97
C GLY A 15 -15.51 5.96 -7.99
N TYR A 16 -14.28 5.74 -7.54
CA TYR A 16 -13.68 4.40 -7.56
C TYR A 16 -14.22 3.52 -6.43
N SER A 17 -14.46 2.26 -6.74
CA SER A 17 -14.77 1.25 -5.73
C SER A 17 -13.57 1.04 -4.80
N ALA A 18 -13.82 0.54 -3.58
CA ALA A 18 -12.74 0.20 -2.64
C ALA A 18 -11.71 -0.72 -3.31
N MET A 19 -12.18 -1.75 -4.03
CA MET A 19 -11.32 -2.69 -4.77
C MET A 19 -10.49 -1.98 -5.86
N ALA A 20 -11.10 -1.08 -6.64
CA ALA A 20 -10.38 -0.36 -7.68
C ALA A 20 -9.26 0.52 -7.10
N LYS A 21 -9.51 1.19 -5.97
CA LYS A 21 -8.48 1.96 -5.26
C LYS A 21 -7.36 1.06 -4.72
N THR A 22 -7.71 0.01 -3.98
CA THR A 22 -6.73 -0.83 -3.29
C THR A 22 -5.92 -1.74 -4.22
N VAL A 23 -6.36 -1.93 -5.47
CA VAL A 23 -5.58 -2.63 -6.51
C VAL A 23 -4.85 -1.64 -7.42
N GLY A 24 -5.57 -0.62 -7.91
CA GLY A 24 -5.05 0.32 -8.90
C GLY A 24 -3.98 1.26 -8.34
N TYR A 25 -4.13 1.73 -7.09
CA TYR A 25 -3.18 2.70 -6.53
C TYR A 25 -1.81 2.06 -6.27
N PRO A 26 -1.70 0.86 -5.65
CA PRO A 26 -0.41 0.19 -5.54
C PRO A 26 0.25 -0.07 -6.91
N ALA A 27 -0.55 -0.46 -7.92
CA ALA A 27 -0.03 -0.68 -9.27
C ALA A 27 0.55 0.62 -9.86
N ALA A 28 -0.20 1.73 -9.82
CA ALA A 28 0.25 3.02 -10.32
C ALA A 28 1.49 3.55 -9.60
N ILE A 29 1.53 3.42 -8.26
CA ILE A 29 2.69 3.80 -7.45
C ILE A 29 3.92 2.96 -7.82
N ALA A 30 3.77 1.64 -7.95
CA ALA A 30 4.88 0.77 -8.34
C ALA A 30 5.39 1.11 -9.74
N THR A 31 4.49 1.35 -10.69
CA THR A 31 4.85 1.81 -12.05
C THR A 31 5.68 3.09 -11.98
N LYS A 32 5.24 4.08 -11.20
CA LYS A 32 5.99 5.33 -11.01
C LYS A 32 7.38 5.09 -10.40
N MET A 33 7.49 4.26 -9.36
CA MET A 33 8.77 3.92 -8.73
C MET A 33 9.75 3.22 -9.70
N VAL A 34 9.24 2.40 -10.63
CA VAL A 34 10.07 1.80 -11.70
C VAL A 34 10.55 2.88 -12.68
N LEU A 35 9.66 3.78 -13.10
CA LEU A 35 9.99 4.87 -14.04
C LEU A 35 10.97 5.89 -13.43
N GLU A 36 10.88 6.14 -12.12
CA GLU A 36 11.77 7.02 -11.36
C GLU A 36 13.06 6.31 -10.90
N ASN A 37 13.27 5.06 -11.32
CA ASN A 37 14.45 4.26 -11.01
C ASN A 37 14.69 4.04 -9.50
N GLU A 38 13.62 4.05 -8.71
CA GLU A 38 13.62 3.70 -7.28
C GLU A 38 13.65 2.16 -7.08
N ILE A 39 13.03 1.40 -7.98
CA ILE A 39 13.11 -0.07 -8.00
C ILE A 39 14.18 -0.48 -9.00
N GLN A 40 15.39 -0.75 -8.50
CA GLN A 40 16.54 -1.08 -9.35
C GLN A 40 16.75 -2.59 -9.53
N THR A 41 16.24 -3.41 -8.60
CA THR A 41 16.31 -4.87 -8.67
C THR A 41 15.70 -5.37 -9.96
N LYS A 42 16.45 -6.21 -10.69
CA LYS A 42 16.04 -6.78 -11.98
C LYS A 42 15.46 -8.19 -11.79
N GLY A 43 14.68 -8.64 -12.76
CA GLY A 43 14.00 -9.93 -12.74
C GLY A 43 12.55 -9.86 -12.25
N MET A 44 12.02 -10.98 -11.76
CA MET A 44 10.68 -11.04 -11.19
C MET A 44 10.70 -10.52 -9.75
N VAL A 45 10.25 -9.28 -9.56
CA VAL A 45 10.28 -8.60 -8.26
C VAL A 45 8.90 -8.58 -7.64
N VAL A 46 8.83 -8.92 -6.34
CA VAL A 46 7.63 -8.86 -5.50
C VAL A 46 7.86 -7.90 -4.33
N PRO A 47 6.82 -7.23 -3.80
CA PRO A 47 6.95 -6.16 -2.79
C PRO A 47 7.21 -6.71 -1.37
N MET A 48 8.16 -7.63 -1.22
CA MET A 48 8.48 -8.29 0.05
C MET A 48 9.68 -7.67 0.78
N VAL A 49 10.43 -6.79 0.11
CA VAL A 49 11.60 -6.11 0.70
C VAL A 49 11.25 -4.71 1.21
N PRO A 50 11.84 -4.24 2.33
CA PRO A 50 11.52 -2.94 2.94
C PRO A 50 11.69 -1.76 2.00
N GLU A 51 12.68 -1.82 1.10
CA GLU A 51 12.97 -0.79 0.11
C GLU A 51 11.81 -0.58 -0.89
N ILE A 52 10.94 -1.57 -1.06
CA ILE A 52 9.75 -1.49 -1.91
C ILE A 52 8.51 -1.21 -1.06
N TYR A 53 8.23 -2.02 -0.03
CA TYR A 53 6.95 -1.88 0.68
C TYR A 53 6.88 -0.63 1.55
N LYS A 54 7.99 -0.12 2.11
CA LYS A 54 7.97 1.10 2.94
C LYS A 54 7.56 2.36 2.14
N PRO A 55 8.23 2.70 1.02
CA PRO A 55 7.80 3.84 0.22
C PRO A 55 6.41 3.63 -0.39
N MET A 56 6.05 2.39 -0.74
CA MET A 56 4.69 2.03 -1.19
C MET A 56 3.64 2.39 -0.13
N LEU A 57 3.78 1.89 1.10
CA LEU A 57 2.83 2.16 2.19
C LEU A 57 2.77 3.66 2.55
N MET A 58 3.90 4.37 2.49
CA MET A 58 3.94 5.81 2.71
C MET A 58 3.14 6.57 1.65
N ARG A 59 3.29 6.23 0.36
CA ARG A 59 2.56 6.86 -0.75
C ARG A 59 1.07 6.47 -0.72
N LEU A 60 0.74 5.22 -0.42
CA LEU A 60 -0.65 4.78 -0.23
C LEU A 60 -1.35 5.56 0.89
N LYS A 61 -0.65 5.85 1.99
CA LYS A 61 -1.18 6.67 3.07
C LYS A 61 -1.50 8.10 2.61
N GLN A 62 -0.72 8.67 1.68
CA GLN A 62 -1.00 9.99 1.08
C GLN A 62 -2.28 9.98 0.22
N GLU A 63 -2.61 8.84 -0.39
CA GLU A 63 -3.85 8.60 -1.13
C GLU A 63 -5.04 8.18 -0.24
N GLY A 64 -4.88 8.25 1.09
CA GLY A 64 -5.91 7.87 2.06
C GLY A 64 -6.07 6.36 2.27
N ILE A 65 -5.18 5.52 1.73
CA ILE A 65 -5.17 4.07 1.93
C ILE A 65 -4.25 3.74 3.11
N THR A 66 -4.83 3.54 4.30
CA THR A 66 -4.08 3.28 5.54
C THR A 66 -4.70 2.14 6.35
N SER A 67 -3.87 1.43 7.11
CA SER A 67 -4.30 0.53 8.18
C SER A 67 -4.13 1.18 9.55
N VAL A 68 -4.77 0.61 10.56
CA VAL A 68 -4.64 1.01 11.97
C VAL A 68 -4.09 -0.17 12.75
N GLU A 69 -3.08 0.07 13.59
CA GLU A 69 -2.51 -0.94 14.47
C GLU A 69 -3.00 -0.75 15.91
N HIS A 70 -3.41 -1.85 16.54
CA HIS A 70 -3.85 -1.91 17.93
C HIS A 70 -2.98 -2.89 18.73
N THR A 71 -2.58 -2.50 19.94
CA THR A 71 -1.85 -3.38 20.86
C THR A 71 -2.67 -3.61 22.12
N VAL A 72 -2.98 -4.87 22.40
CA VAL A 72 -3.67 -5.32 23.61
C VAL A 72 -2.65 -5.97 24.55
N LYS A 73 -2.49 -5.39 25.75
CA LYS A 73 -1.73 -6.05 26.81
C LYS A 73 -2.62 -7.13 27.43
N LEU A 74 -2.13 -8.36 27.43
CA LEU A 74 -2.74 -9.49 28.14
C LEU A 74 -2.48 -9.35 29.63
#